data_AF-A0A842YHN1-F1
#
_entry.id   AF-A0A842YHN1-F1
#
_cell.length_a   1.000
_cell.length_b   1.000
_cell.length_c   1.000
_cell.angle_alpha   90.00
_cell.angle_beta   90.00
_cell.angle_gamma   90.00
#
_symmetry.space_group_name_H-M   'P 1'
#
loop_
_entity.id
_entity.type
_entity.pdbx_description
1 polymer ?
#
loop_
_entity_poly.entity_id
_entity_poly.type
_entity_poly.pdbx_seq_one_letter_code
_entity_poly.pdbx_strand_id
1 'polypeptide(L)'
;MPKTEKTLILCIDGDNDIGIKAKFATPVVGRQTNLESATILAVSDPEEADANAMFGAIKLYDQLLGQYPDESFEVATIAGSSMGGVEADRKMVKELSEVLKAYKANGVILVTDGFSDEELVPIIQSRIPITSIHHVVVKHSERIEETYAVIFRYMKMLIEDPYYSKVSLGVPGILLLIFGFLTASNQLENAGMVMAFVMGLILMLKGFGWDQKLVALRPRLPPPERWINLASSLVGGVVLLVGVIQGIDYAWN
;
A
#
# COMPACT_ATOMS: atom_id res chain seq x y z
N MET A 1 38.52 -23.28 -30.43
CA MET A 1 38.59 -21.96 -31.11
C MET A 1 38.51 -20.88 -30.04
N PRO A 2 39.12 -19.69 -30.20
CA PRO A 2 38.92 -18.61 -29.23
C PRO A 2 37.42 -18.26 -29.22
N LYS A 3 36.79 -18.33 -28.04
CA LYS A 3 35.38 -17.99 -27.87
C LYS A 3 35.17 -16.54 -28.31
N THR A 4 34.38 -16.34 -29.36
CA THR A 4 34.28 -15.06 -30.10
C THR A 4 33.53 -14.00 -29.31
N GLU A 5 32.55 -14.42 -28.51
CA GLU A 5 31.76 -13.52 -27.67
C GLU A 5 32.04 -13.76 -26.18
N LYS A 6 32.22 -12.66 -25.46
CA LYS A 6 32.41 -12.61 -24.02
C LYS A 6 31.29 -11.80 -23.40
N THR A 7 30.38 -12.47 -22.72
CA THR A 7 29.22 -11.84 -22.10
C THR A 7 29.39 -11.83 -20.59
N LEU A 8 29.18 -10.68 -19.97
CA LEU A 8 29.10 -10.55 -18.52
C LEU A 8 27.64 -10.64 -18.10
N ILE A 9 27.32 -11.48 -17.11
CA ILE A 9 26.02 -11.50 -16.47
C ILE A 9 26.18 -10.71 -15.18
N LEU A 10 25.52 -9.55 -15.11
CA LEU A 10 25.74 -8.57 -14.06
C LEU A 10 24.49 -8.41 -13.20
N CYS A 11 24.60 -8.75 -11.92
CA CYS A 11 23.62 -8.38 -10.91
C CYS A 11 24.02 -7.04 -10.28
N ILE A 12 23.04 -6.22 -9.90
CA ILE A 12 23.25 -4.94 -9.22
C ILE A 12 22.62 -5.04 -7.85
N ASP A 13 23.31 -4.51 -6.84
CA ASP A 13 22.81 -4.23 -5.48
C ASP A 13 22.97 -2.72 -5.25
N GLY A 14 21.89 -1.94 -5.41
CA GLY A 14 21.97 -0.47 -5.43
C GLY A 14 22.37 0.17 -4.09
N ASP A 15 21.92 -0.38 -2.97
CA ASP A 15 22.06 0.18 -1.62
C ASP A 15 23.06 -0.57 -0.73
N ASN A 16 23.78 -1.54 -1.30
CA ASN A 16 24.90 -2.28 -0.70
C ASN A 16 24.46 -3.22 0.43
N ASP A 17 23.34 -3.88 0.25
CA ASP A 17 22.83 -4.89 1.17
C ASP A 17 23.76 -6.10 1.28
N ILE A 18 24.46 -6.47 0.21
CA ILE A 18 25.52 -7.49 0.24
C ILE A 18 26.64 -7.08 1.21
N GLY A 19 27.06 -5.81 1.15
CA GLY A 19 28.12 -5.30 2.01
C GLY A 19 27.68 -5.13 3.47
N ILE A 20 26.41 -4.82 3.71
CA ILE A 20 25.88 -4.45 5.03
C ILE A 20 25.31 -5.66 5.77
N LYS A 21 24.40 -6.38 5.11
CA LYS A 21 23.68 -7.53 5.68
C LYS A 21 24.55 -8.79 5.57
N ALA A 22 25.09 -9.08 4.38
CA ALA A 22 25.92 -10.27 4.16
C ALA A 22 27.40 -10.11 4.59
N LYS A 23 27.85 -8.87 4.85
CA LYS A 23 29.25 -8.54 5.20
C LYS A 23 30.27 -9.07 4.18
N PHE A 24 29.84 -9.15 2.92
CA PHE A 24 30.67 -9.64 1.83
C PHE A 24 31.29 -8.47 1.07
N ALA A 25 32.53 -8.62 0.61
CA ALA A 25 33.22 -7.55 -0.12
C ALA A 25 32.78 -7.52 -1.59
N THR A 26 32.41 -6.35 -2.08
CA THR A 26 32.02 -6.08 -3.47
C THR A 26 33.20 -5.46 -4.25
N PRO A 27 33.36 -5.72 -5.56
CA PRO A 27 32.49 -6.54 -6.41
C PRO A 27 32.70 -8.05 -6.22
N VAL A 28 31.62 -8.82 -6.34
CA VAL A 28 31.63 -10.29 -6.22
C VAL A 28 31.74 -10.90 -7.61
N VAL A 29 32.90 -11.48 -7.94
CA VAL A 29 33.15 -12.08 -9.26
C VAL A 29 33.22 -13.60 -9.16
N GLY A 30 32.61 -14.27 -10.14
CA GLY A 30 32.63 -15.72 -10.30
C GLY A 30 31.41 -16.41 -9.71
N ARG A 31 31.02 -17.53 -10.32
CA ARG A 31 29.81 -18.29 -9.97
C ARG A 31 29.77 -18.73 -8.50
N GLN A 32 30.85 -19.32 -8.01
CA GLN A 32 30.90 -19.89 -6.65
C GLN A 32 30.84 -18.78 -5.58
N THR A 33 31.60 -17.71 -5.78
CA THR A 33 31.61 -16.54 -4.88
C THR A 33 30.24 -15.88 -4.81
N ASN A 34 29.56 -15.75 -5.96
CA ASN A 34 28.19 -15.23 -6.01
C ASN A 34 27.20 -16.14 -5.27
N LEU A 35 27.33 -17.47 -5.42
CA LEU A 35 26.47 -18.42 -4.72
C LEU A 35 26.63 -18.32 -3.20
N GLU A 36 27.86 -18.21 -2.72
CA GLU A 36 28.17 -18.06 -1.30
C GLU A 36 27.61 -16.74 -0.75
N SER A 37 27.89 -15.62 -1.45
CA SER A 37 27.39 -14.30 -1.07
C SER A 37 25.86 -14.24 -1.04
N ALA A 38 25.20 -14.77 -2.06
CA ALA A 38 23.73 -14.84 -2.13
C ALA A 38 23.14 -15.70 -1.01
N THR A 39 23.78 -16.82 -0.68
CA THR A 39 23.35 -17.69 0.41
C THR A 39 23.46 -16.99 1.76
N ILE A 40 24.56 -16.28 2.01
CA ILE A 40 24.74 -15.52 3.25
C ILE A 40 23.71 -14.39 3.34
N LEU A 41 23.46 -13.67 2.24
CA LEU A 41 22.46 -12.61 2.18
C LEU A 41 21.06 -13.15 2.48
N ALA A 42 20.63 -14.22 1.80
CA ALA A 42 19.33 -14.85 2.02
C ALA A 42 19.14 -15.40 3.44
N VAL A 43 20.21 -15.88 4.08
CA VAL A 43 20.18 -16.33 5.48
C VAL A 43 20.12 -15.15 6.45
N SER A 44 20.80 -14.04 6.13
CA SER A 44 20.80 -12.84 6.95
C SER A 44 19.49 -12.07 6.86
N ASP A 45 18.90 -11.98 5.67
CA ASP A 45 17.64 -11.30 5.39
C ASP A 45 16.85 -12.05 4.33
N PRO A 46 15.92 -12.94 4.74
CA PRO A 46 15.11 -13.73 3.81
C PRO A 46 14.08 -12.91 3.01
N GLU A 47 13.77 -11.68 3.43
CA GLU A 47 12.85 -10.79 2.68
C GLU A 47 13.57 -10.04 1.55
N GLU A 48 14.91 -10.11 1.49
CA GLU A 48 15.69 -9.36 0.50
C GLU A 48 15.58 -9.96 -0.91
N ALA A 49 15.30 -9.09 -1.88
CA ALA A 49 15.10 -9.49 -3.27
C ALA A 49 16.44 -9.63 -4.03
N ASP A 50 17.49 -8.90 -3.63
CA ASP A 50 18.82 -8.99 -4.22
C ASP A 50 19.39 -10.41 -4.20
N ALA A 51 19.20 -11.15 -3.10
CA ALA A 51 19.69 -12.52 -3.00
C ALA A 51 19.08 -13.42 -4.10
N ASN A 52 17.80 -13.21 -4.40
CA ASN A 52 17.12 -13.91 -5.47
C ASN A 52 17.60 -13.45 -6.86
N ALA A 53 17.89 -12.16 -7.05
CA ALA A 53 18.50 -11.65 -8.27
C ALA A 53 19.86 -12.33 -8.54
N MET A 54 20.71 -12.46 -7.52
CA MET A 54 21.98 -13.17 -7.60
C MET A 54 21.80 -14.65 -7.96
N PHE A 55 20.84 -15.36 -7.34
CA PHE A 55 20.52 -16.73 -7.72
C PHE A 55 20.00 -16.83 -9.16
N GLY A 56 19.21 -15.84 -9.60
CA GLY A 56 18.76 -15.71 -10.99
C GLY A 56 19.92 -15.54 -11.96
N ALA A 57 20.91 -14.71 -11.62
CA ALA A 57 22.12 -14.50 -12.40
C ALA A 57 22.95 -15.79 -12.52
N ILE A 58 23.12 -16.54 -11.43
CA ILE A 58 23.82 -17.84 -11.43
C ILE A 58 23.08 -18.86 -12.29
N LYS A 59 21.75 -18.92 -12.17
CA LYS A 59 20.93 -19.82 -12.99
C LYS A 59 21.06 -19.48 -14.48
N LEU A 60 21.02 -18.20 -14.82
CA LEU A 60 21.19 -17.73 -16.19
C LEU A 60 22.59 -18.08 -16.73
N TYR A 61 23.62 -17.89 -15.91
CA TYR A 61 24.99 -18.31 -16.24
C TYR A 61 25.07 -19.79 -16.59
N ASP A 62 24.53 -20.67 -15.74
CA ASP A 62 24.55 -22.12 -15.96
C ASP A 62 23.79 -22.51 -17.23
N GLN A 63 22.66 -21.84 -17.51
CA GLN A 63 21.88 -22.07 -18.72
C GLN A 63 22.62 -21.65 -19.99
N LEU A 64 23.21 -20.45 -20.00
CA LEU A 64 23.93 -19.93 -21.17
C LEU A 64 25.20 -20.73 -21.45
N LEU A 65 25.92 -21.15 -20.41
CA LEU A 65 27.09 -22.01 -20.55
C LEU A 65 26.75 -23.36 -21.20
N GLY A 66 25.56 -23.92 -20.90
CA GLY A 66 25.08 -25.16 -21.50
C GLY A 66 24.55 -25.02 -22.92
N GLN A 67 23.93 -23.88 -23.25
CA GLN A 67 23.34 -23.63 -24.58
C GLN A 67 24.35 -23.14 -25.62
N TYR A 68 25.34 -22.34 -25.18
CA TYR A 68 26.31 -21.67 -26.05
C TYR A 68 27.75 -22.08 -25.67
N PRO A 69 28.17 -23.32 -25.97
CA PRO A 69 29.48 -23.84 -25.56
C PRO A 69 30.67 -23.08 -26.17
N ASP A 70 30.46 -22.43 -27.32
CA ASP A 70 31.46 -21.62 -28.04
C ASP A 70 31.57 -20.17 -27.55
N GLU A 71 30.73 -19.76 -26.58
CA GLU A 71 30.75 -18.42 -25.98
C GLU A 71 31.30 -18.44 -24.56
N SER A 72 31.87 -17.33 -24.11
CA SER A 72 32.40 -17.17 -22.75
C SER A 72 31.44 -16.34 -21.92
N PHE A 73 31.07 -16.86 -20.76
CA PHE A 73 30.24 -16.18 -19.79
C PHE A 73 31.03 -16.00 -18.50
N GLU A 74 30.79 -14.89 -17.80
CA GLU A 74 31.22 -14.65 -16.43
C GLU A 74 30.05 -14.04 -15.66
N VAL A 75 29.94 -14.32 -14.36
CA VAL A 75 28.93 -13.70 -13.51
C VAL A 75 29.59 -12.79 -12.48
N ALA A 76 29.04 -11.60 -12.30
CA ALA A 76 29.47 -10.67 -11.28
C ALA A 76 28.29 -9.96 -10.64
N THR A 77 28.47 -9.57 -9.38
CA THR A 77 27.56 -8.67 -8.67
C THR A 77 28.34 -7.45 -8.22
N ILE A 78 27.81 -6.27 -8.51
CA ILE A 78 28.36 -4.99 -8.08
C ILE A 78 27.41 -4.33 -7.11
N ALA A 79 27.95 -3.53 -6.19
CA ALA A 79 27.15 -2.81 -5.22
C ALA A 79 27.39 -1.30 -5.25
N GLY A 80 26.33 -0.55 -4.94
CA GLY A 80 26.38 0.88 -4.66
C GLY A 80 26.80 1.17 -3.23
N SER A 81 26.24 2.24 -2.67
CA SER A 81 26.53 2.70 -1.31
C SER A 81 25.22 2.95 -0.59
N SER A 82 25.15 2.61 0.69
CA SER A 82 23.96 2.87 1.52
C SER A 82 23.62 4.34 1.72
N MET A 83 24.58 5.23 1.45
CA MET A 83 24.33 6.68 1.47
C MET A 83 23.54 7.15 0.24
N GLY A 84 23.45 6.31 -0.80
CA GLY A 84 22.76 6.60 -2.06
C GLY A 84 23.40 7.73 -2.87
N GLY A 85 22.68 8.15 -3.91
CA GLY A 85 23.04 9.27 -4.77
C GLY A 85 24.41 9.13 -5.44
N VAL A 86 25.11 10.26 -5.60
CA VAL A 86 26.35 10.33 -6.37
C VAL A 86 27.46 9.40 -5.84
N GLU A 87 27.49 9.12 -4.54
CA GLU A 87 28.50 8.22 -3.97
C GLU A 87 28.24 6.76 -4.37
N ALA A 88 26.98 6.33 -4.34
CA ALA A 88 26.58 5.02 -4.83
C ALA A 88 26.92 4.85 -6.31
N ASP A 89 26.56 5.83 -7.15
CA ASP A 89 26.87 5.82 -8.58
C ASP A 89 28.38 5.71 -8.86
N ARG A 90 29.19 6.49 -8.12
CA ARG A 90 30.65 6.46 -8.27
C ARG A 90 31.25 5.12 -7.84
N LYS A 91 30.72 4.52 -6.76
CA LYS A 91 31.18 3.20 -6.30
C LYS A 91 30.82 2.14 -7.34
N MET A 92 29.58 2.09 -7.83
CA MET A 92 29.16 1.15 -8.88
C MET A 92 30.01 1.26 -10.14
N VAL A 93 30.28 2.48 -10.63
CA VAL A 93 31.14 2.69 -11.81
C VAL A 93 32.55 2.17 -11.56
N LYS A 94 33.09 2.36 -10.36
CA LYS A 94 34.43 1.87 -9.99
C LYS A 94 34.46 0.35 -9.97
N GLU A 95 33.49 -0.28 -9.30
CA GLU A 95 33.37 -1.74 -9.21
C GLU A 95 33.17 -2.38 -10.58
N LEU A 96 32.27 -1.85 -11.41
CA LEU A 96 32.09 -2.29 -12.80
C LEU A 96 33.39 -2.19 -13.59
N SER A 97 34.15 -1.11 -13.41
CA SER A 97 35.44 -0.93 -14.08
C SER A 97 36.49 -1.96 -13.60
N GLU A 98 36.45 -2.38 -12.35
CA GLU A 98 37.32 -3.43 -11.80
C GLU A 98 36.95 -4.79 -12.38
N VAL A 99 35.66 -5.11 -12.47
CA VAL A 99 35.16 -6.34 -13.10
C VAL A 99 35.57 -6.40 -14.58
N LEU A 100 35.36 -5.32 -15.34
CA LEU A 100 35.70 -5.27 -16.77
C LEU A 100 37.21 -5.33 -17.05
N LYS A 101 38.05 -4.93 -16.08
CA LYS A 101 39.51 -5.12 -16.17
C LYS A 101 39.90 -6.60 -16.03
N ALA A 102 39.26 -7.32 -15.11
CA ALA A 102 39.49 -8.75 -14.91
C ALA A 102 38.89 -9.58 -16.05
N TYR A 103 37.68 -9.23 -16.49
CA TYR A 103 36.95 -9.91 -17.55
C TYR A 103 36.53 -8.92 -18.64
N LYS A 104 37.29 -8.91 -19.74
CA LYS A 104 37.03 -8.06 -20.91
C LYS A 104 35.81 -8.58 -21.70
N ALA A 105 34.61 -8.24 -21.22
CA ALA A 105 33.35 -8.55 -21.89
C ALA A 105 33.06 -7.59 -23.04
N ASN A 106 32.42 -8.10 -24.08
CA ASN A 106 31.93 -7.34 -25.24
C ASN A 106 30.52 -6.80 -25.01
N GLY A 107 29.74 -7.46 -24.13
CA GLY A 107 28.38 -7.08 -23.78
C GLY A 107 28.01 -7.55 -22.39
N VAL A 108 26.95 -6.97 -21.83
CA VAL A 108 26.43 -7.33 -20.52
C VAL A 108 24.95 -7.71 -20.61
N ILE A 109 24.59 -8.79 -19.91
CA ILE A 109 23.20 -9.12 -19.59
C ILE A 109 22.96 -8.66 -18.16
N LEU A 110 22.07 -7.70 -18.00
CA LEU A 110 21.73 -7.16 -16.69
C LEU A 110 20.69 -8.06 -16.01
N VAL A 111 20.90 -8.37 -14.74
CA VAL A 111 19.95 -9.10 -13.90
C VAL A 111 19.53 -8.17 -12.77
N THR A 112 18.24 -7.90 -12.66
CA THR A 112 17.65 -6.96 -11.69
C THR A 112 16.37 -7.55 -11.11
N ASP A 113 16.05 -7.22 -9.86
CA ASP A 113 14.82 -7.64 -9.18
C ASP A 113 13.64 -6.67 -9.30
N GLY A 114 13.84 -5.46 -9.84
CA GLY A 114 12.80 -4.44 -9.81
C GLY A 114 13.07 -3.12 -10.54
N PHE A 115 12.11 -2.21 -10.40
CA PHE A 115 12.11 -0.88 -11.04
C PHE A 115 13.17 0.07 -10.48
N SER A 116 13.67 -0.16 -9.26
CA SER A 116 14.65 0.70 -8.60
C SER A 116 16.00 0.75 -9.35
N ASP A 117 16.36 -0.32 -10.07
CA ASP A 117 17.61 -0.39 -10.81
C ASP A 117 17.52 0.19 -12.24
N GLU A 118 16.32 0.54 -12.72
CA GLU A 118 16.18 1.13 -14.06
C GLU A 118 16.91 2.48 -14.18
N GLU A 119 17.00 3.23 -13.08
CA GLU A 119 17.75 4.48 -13.01
C GLU A 119 19.27 4.26 -13.21
N LEU A 120 19.77 3.04 -12.96
CA LEU A 120 21.18 2.68 -13.05
C LEU A 120 21.59 2.18 -14.44
N VAL A 121 20.61 1.80 -15.27
CA VAL A 121 20.82 1.32 -16.65
C VAL A 121 21.67 2.29 -17.48
N PRO A 122 21.42 3.61 -17.51
CA PRO A 122 22.24 4.54 -18.30
C PRO A 122 23.69 4.62 -17.83
N ILE A 123 23.92 4.46 -16.52
CA ILE A 123 25.26 4.49 -15.92
C ILE A 123 26.08 3.30 -16.41
N ILE A 124 25.49 2.10 -16.40
CA ILE A 124 26.14 0.87 -16.87
C ILE A 124 26.33 0.89 -18.39
N GLN A 125 25.29 1.31 -19.12
CA GLN A 125 25.33 1.41 -20.59
C GLN A 125 26.43 2.35 -21.08
N SER A 126 26.80 3.36 -20.29
CA SER A 126 27.91 4.27 -20.59
C SER A 126 29.31 3.64 -20.53
N ARG A 127 29.44 2.39 -20.05
CA ARG A 127 30.71 1.65 -19.92
C ARG A 127 30.77 0.39 -20.78
N ILE A 128 29.65 -0.29 -20.95
CA ILE A 128 29.53 -1.53 -21.72
C ILE A 128 28.13 -1.62 -22.36
N PRO A 129 27.98 -2.06 -23.63
CA PRO A 129 26.67 -2.22 -24.22
C PRO A 129 25.86 -3.32 -23.50
N ILE A 130 24.62 -2.98 -23.13
CA ILE A 130 23.66 -3.92 -22.55
C ILE A 130 22.99 -4.68 -23.71
N THR A 131 23.20 -5.99 -23.76
CA THR A 131 22.63 -6.86 -24.81
C THR A 131 21.26 -7.39 -24.42
N SER A 132 20.99 -7.55 -23.13
CA SER A 132 19.70 -8.02 -22.60
C SER A 132 19.51 -7.59 -21.15
N ILE A 133 18.26 -7.54 -20.71
CA ILE A 133 17.87 -7.33 -19.31
C ILE A 133 16.97 -8.50 -18.89
N HIS A 134 17.29 -9.11 -17.75
CA HIS A 134 16.61 -10.25 -17.17
C HIS A 134 16.04 -9.87 -15.81
N HIS A 135 14.72 -9.77 -15.71
CA HIS A 135 14.05 -9.42 -14.47
C HIS A 135 13.77 -10.66 -13.62
N VAL A 136 14.20 -10.63 -12.35
CA VAL A 136 13.95 -11.67 -11.35
C VAL A 136 12.88 -11.18 -10.38
N VAL A 137 11.63 -11.58 -10.60
CA VAL A 137 10.53 -11.14 -9.74
C VAL A 137 10.34 -12.11 -8.57
N VAL A 138 10.61 -11.64 -7.35
CA VAL A 138 10.33 -12.38 -6.11
C VAL A 138 8.86 -12.19 -5.72
N LYS A 139 8.05 -13.25 -5.89
CA LYS A 139 6.63 -13.23 -5.51
C LYS A 139 6.50 -13.27 -3.98
N HIS A 140 6.25 -12.12 -3.37
CA HIS A 140 5.84 -12.02 -1.97
C HIS A 140 4.34 -12.34 -1.85
N SER A 141 3.98 -13.63 -1.72
CA SER A 141 2.60 -14.06 -1.51
C SER A 141 2.28 -14.11 0.00
N GLU A 142 1.44 -13.20 0.49
CA GLU A 142 0.45 -13.37 1.60
C GLU A 142 -0.08 -12.02 2.13
N ARG A 143 0.72 -10.94 2.10
CA ARG A 143 0.33 -9.64 2.71
C ARG A 143 -0.91 -8.97 2.07
N ILE A 144 -1.24 -9.29 0.81
CA ILE A 144 -2.46 -8.79 0.16
C ILE A 144 -3.70 -9.49 0.72
N GLU A 145 -3.66 -10.81 0.91
CA GLU A 145 -4.78 -11.57 1.48
C GLU A 145 -5.06 -11.17 2.93
N GLU A 146 -4.01 -10.95 3.72
CA GLU A 146 -4.16 -10.46 5.10
C GLU A 146 -4.74 -9.05 5.17
N THR A 147 -4.30 -8.14 4.30
CA THR A 147 -4.85 -6.77 4.27
C THR A 147 -6.34 -6.77 3.92
N TYR A 148 -6.74 -7.55 2.91
CA TYR A 148 -8.16 -7.70 2.56
C TYR A 148 -8.95 -8.40 3.66
N ALA A 149 -8.41 -9.42 4.30
CA ALA A 149 -9.07 -10.11 5.41
C ALA A 149 -9.27 -9.20 6.62
N VAL A 150 -8.29 -8.35 6.94
CA VAL A 150 -8.39 -7.36 8.02
C VAL A 150 -9.43 -6.29 7.70
N ILE A 151 -9.42 -5.71 6.50
CA ILE A 151 -10.42 -4.74 6.05
C ILE A 151 -11.81 -5.37 6.08
N PHE A 152 -11.96 -6.58 5.54
CA PHE A 152 -13.23 -7.30 5.51
C PHE A 152 -13.74 -7.61 6.93
N ARG A 153 -12.85 -8.01 7.85
CA ARG A 153 -13.21 -8.23 9.26
C ARG A 153 -13.72 -6.96 9.95
N TYR A 154 -13.07 -5.81 9.71
CA TYR A 154 -13.54 -4.54 10.27
C TYR A 154 -14.85 -4.08 9.63
N MET A 155 -15.03 -4.25 8.32
CA MET A 155 -16.28 -3.95 7.64
C MET A 155 -17.42 -4.83 8.18
N LYS A 156 -17.16 -6.13 8.37
CA LYS A 156 -18.10 -7.07 8.98
C LYS A 156 -18.46 -6.65 10.41
N MET A 157 -17.48 -6.22 11.22
CA MET A 157 -17.71 -5.69 12.56
C MET A 157 -18.57 -4.42 12.55
N LEU A 158 -18.35 -3.51 11.60
CA LEU A 158 -19.16 -2.29 11.46
C LEU A 158 -20.62 -2.59 11.07
N ILE A 159 -20.91 -3.75 10.47
CA ILE A 159 -22.25 -4.12 10.03
C ILE A 159 -22.95 -5.03 11.04
N GLU A 160 -22.27 -6.05 11.52
CA GLU A 160 -22.87 -7.13 12.32
C GLU A 160 -22.88 -6.86 13.82
N ASP A 161 -21.94 -6.06 14.34
CA ASP A 161 -21.89 -5.78 15.77
C ASP A 161 -22.98 -4.75 16.16
N PRO A 162 -23.94 -5.09 17.04
CA PRO A 162 -25.02 -4.18 17.45
C PRO A 162 -24.55 -2.89 18.13
N TYR A 163 -23.32 -2.87 18.66
CA TYR A 163 -22.74 -1.67 19.26
C TYR A 163 -22.21 -0.71 18.19
N TYR A 164 -21.46 -1.21 17.20
CA TYR A 164 -20.82 -0.38 16.18
C TYR A 164 -21.78 -0.01 15.03
N SER A 165 -22.64 -0.93 14.60
CA SER A 165 -23.63 -0.75 13.51
C SER A 165 -24.56 0.44 13.68
N LYS A 166 -24.98 0.73 14.92
CA LYS A 166 -25.85 1.88 15.24
C LYS A 166 -25.22 3.21 14.83
N VAL A 167 -23.90 3.32 14.92
CA VAL A 167 -23.17 4.55 14.61
C VAL A 167 -22.71 4.53 13.15
N SER A 168 -22.11 3.44 12.69
CA SER A 168 -21.54 3.31 11.35
C SER A 168 -22.59 3.29 10.24
N LEU A 169 -23.73 2.65 10.48
CA LEU A 169 -24.83 2.53 9.51
C LEU A 169 -26.04 3.38 9.90
N GLY A 170 -26.36 3.47 11.19
CA GLY A 170 -27.55 4.20 11.65
C GLY A 170 -27.46 5.71 11.41
N VAL A 171 -26.33 6.35 11.72
CA VAL A 171 -26.15 7.80 11.51
C VAL A 171 -26.18 8.16 10.02
N PRO A 172 -25.40 7.50 9.15
CA PRO A 172 -25.50 7.75 7.71
C PRO A 172 -26.88 7.40 7.13
N GLY A 173 -27.51 6.32 7.60
CA GLY A 173 -28.85 5.91 7.16
C GLY A 173 -29.92 6.98 7.45
N ILE A 174 -29.92 7.55 8.66
CA ILE A 174 -30.84 8.65 9.01
C ILE A 174 -30.56 9.88 8.15
N LEU A 175 -29.30 10.23 7.93
CA LEU A 175 -28.93 11.37 7.07
C LEU A 175 -29.41 11.16 5.62
N LEU A 176 -29.27 9.95 5.08
CA LEU A 176 -29.76 9.61 3.74
C LEU A 176 -31.28 9.66 3.64
N LEU A 177 -32.01 9.21 4.67
CA LEU A 177 -33.47 9.32 4.72
C LEU A 177 -33.93 10.79 4.73
N ILE A 178 -33.29 11.64 5.54
CA ILE A 178 -33.56 13.08 5.57
C ILE A 178 -33.25 13.71 4.21
N PHE A 179 -32.10 13.37 3.62
CA PHE A 179 -31.70 13.86 2.31
C PHE A 179 -32.71 13.46 1.21
N GLY A 180 -33.14 12.20 1.19
CA GLY A 180 -34.15 11.71 0.26
C GLY A 180 -35.51 12.39 0.42
N PHE A 181 -35.95 12.61 1.67
CA PHE A 181 -37.19 13.33 1.96
C PHE A 181 -37.14 14.79 1.50
N LEU A 182 -36.04 15.50 1.78
CA LEU A 182 -35.86 16.89 1.34
C LEU A 182 -35.80 17.01 -0.18
N THR A 183 -35.16 16.05 -0.84
CA THR A 183 -35.13 15.98 -2.31
C THR A 183 -36.55 15.76 -2.87
N ALA A 184 -37.31 14.82 -2.31
CA ALA A 184 -38.70 14.58 -2.72
C ALA A 184 -39.63 15.77 -2.47
N SER A 185 -39.31 16.61 -1.47
CA SER A 185 -40.10 17.80 -1.11
C SER A 185 -39.65 19.07 -1.84
N ASN A 186 -38.76 18.97 -2.85
CA ASN A 186 -38.18 20.13 -3.54
C ASN A 186 -37.43 21.11 -2.62
N GLN A 187 -36.87 20.63 -1.52
CA GLN A 187 -36.11 21.40 -0.53
C GLN A 187 -34.60 21.09 -0.60
N LEU A 188 -34.09 20.71 -1.77
CA LEU A 188 -32.69 20.30 -1.95
C LEU A 188 -31.70 21.40 -1.56
N GLU A 189 -32.03 22.67 -1.82
CA GLU A 189 -31.21 23.83 -1.44
C GLU A 189 -30.94 23.89 0.08
N ASN A 190 -31.91 23.44 0.89
CA ASN A 190 -31.82 23.42 2.34
C ASN A 190 -31.19 22.14 2.90
N ALA A 191 -30.97 21.12 2.06
CA ALA A 191 -30.50 19.80 2.51
C ALA A 191 -29.12 19.84 3.17
N GLY A 192 -28.19 20.64 2.64
CA GLY A 192 -26.86 20.81 3.23
C GLY A 192 -26.92 21.37 4.65
N MET A 193 -27.76 22.38 4.89
CA MET A 193 -27.92 23.01 6.20
C MET A 193 -28.53 22.05 7.22
N VAL A 194 -29.59 21.33 6.83
CA VAL A 194 -30.25 20.34 7.71
C VAL A 194 -29.31 19.19 8.04
N MET A 195 -28.55 18.67 7.06
CA MET A 195 -27.57 17.61 7.31
C MET A 195 -26.45 18.07 8.25
N ALA A 196 -25.91 19.28 8.05
CA ALA A 196 -24.88 19.84 8.92
C ALA A 196 -25.39 20.05 10.34
N PHE A 197 -26.63 20.52 10.49
CA PHE A 197 -27.27 20.70 11.79
C PHE A 197 -27.45 19.36 12.53
N VAL A 198 -27.99 18.34 11.85
CA VAL A 198 -28.19 17.01 12.43
C VAL A 198 -26.86 16.34 12.76
N MET A 199 -25.87 16.42 11.87
CA MET A 199 -24.53 15.90 12.12
C MET A 199 -23.87 16.62 13.31
N GLY A 200 -23.96 17.95 13.37
CA GLY A 200 -23.45 18.75 14.48
C GLY A 200 -24.11 18.38 15.82
N LEU A 201 -25.42 18.16 15.82
CA LEU A 201 -26.15 17.70 17.00
C LEU A 201 -25.66 16.32 17.46
N ILE A 202 -25.48 15.37 16.54
CA ILE A 202 -24.99 14.02 16.84
C ILE A 202 -23.57 14.07 17.41
N LEU A 203 -22.68 14.84 16.78
CA LEU A 203 -21.29 15.01 17.23
C LEU A 203 -21.22 15.71 18.58
N MET A 204 -22.07 16.70 18.83
CA MET A 204 -22.17 17.38 20.12
C MET A 204 -22.59 16.39 21.22
N LEU A 205 -23.70 15.67 21.02
CA LEU A 205 -24.20 14.70 21.99
C LEU A 205 -23.17 13.60 22.31
N LYS A 206 -22.47 13.13 21.29
CA LYS A 206 -21.44 12.09 21.44
C LYS A 206 -20.13 12.63 22.02
N GLY A 207 -19.69 13.81 21.60
CA GLY A 207 -18.46 14.45 22.05
C GLY A 207 -18.49 14.85 23.53
N PHE A 208 -19.67 15.22 24.04
CA PHE A 208 -19.85 15.51 25.47
C PHE A 208 -20.17 14.27 26.33
N GLY A 209 -20.25 13.07 25.74
CA GLY A 209 -20.60 11.83 26.45
C GLY A 209 -21.99 11.89 27.09
N TRP A 210 -22.91 12.68 26.52
CA TRP A 210 -24.26 12.82 27.08
C TRP A 210 -25.10 11.56 26.89
N ASP A 211 -24.75 10.73 25.91
CA ASP A 211 -25.28 9.38 25.72
C ASP A 211 -25.14 8.52 26.99
N GLN A 212 -23.97 8.54 27.63
CA GLN A 212 -23.70 7.77 28.85
C GLN A 212 -24.38 8.39 30.08
N LYS A 213 -24.42 9.73 30.16
CA LYS A 213 -25.07 10.46 31.27
C LYS A 213 -26.60 10.32 31.23
N LEU A 214 -27.21 10.32 30.05
CA LEU A 214 -28.65 10.08 29.87
C LEU A 214 -29.04 8.64 30.24
N VAL A 215 -28.19 7.65 29.92
CA VAL A 215 -28.38 6.26 30.34
C VAL A 215 -28.25 6.10 31.86
N ALA A 216 -27.39 6.86 32.53
CA ALA A 216 -27.28 6.87 33.99
C ALA A 216 -28.48 7.54 34.69
N LEU A 217 -29.22 8.43 34.03
CA LEU A 217 -30.49 8.99 34.53
C LEU A 217 -31.70 8.06 34.34
N ARG A 218 -31.55 6.99 33.55
CA ARG A 218 -32.62 6.04 33.20
C ARG A 218 -33.29 5.33 34.39
N PRO A 219 -32.63 5.05 35.54
CA PRO A 219 -33.32 4.44 36.69
C PRO A 219 -34.34 5.36 37.38
N ARG A 220 -34.39 6.67 37.05
CA ARG A 220 -35.29 7.66 37.68
C ARG A 220 -36.38 8.19 36.75
N LEU A 221 -36.48 7.68 35.52
CA LEU A 221 -37.49 8.16 34.57
C LEU A 221 -38.77 7.32 34.64
N PRO A 222 -39.97 7.95 34.63
CA PRO A 222 -41.24 7.24 34.63
C PRO A 222 -41.41 6.36 33.37
N PRO A 223 -42.27 5.33 33.41
CA PRO A 223 -42.38 4.29 32.39
C PRO A 223 -42.54 4.85 30.95
N PRO A 224 -42.04 4.12 29.92
CA PRO A 224 -41.98 4.57 28.51
C PRO A 224 -43.31 5.05 27.92
N GLU A 225 -44.43 4.54 28.42
CA GLU A 225 -45.79 4.90 28.01
C GLU A 225 -46.09 6.40 28.19
N ARG A 226 -45.55 7.04 29.24
CA ARG A 226 -45.74 8.48 29.46
C ARG A 226 -45.00 9.32 28.43
N TRP A 227 -43.85 8.87 27.94
CA TRP A 227 -43.07 9.58 26.92
C TRP A 227 -43.71 9.48 25.54
N ILE A 228 -44.28 8.32 25.21
CA ILE A 228 -45.04 8.14 23.96
C ILE A 228 -46.28 9.05 24.00
N ASN A 229 -47.02 9.07 25.11
CA ASN A 229 -48.19 9.94 25.25
C ASN A 229 -47.83 11.43 25.23
N LEU A 230 -46.72 11.83 25.87
CA LEU A 230 -46.22 13.21 25.82
C LEU A 230 -45.81 13.61 24.41
N ALA A 231 -45.01 12.78 23.73
CA ALA A 231 -44.58 13.05 22.36
C ALA A 231 -45.78 13.12 21.40
N SER A 232 -46.71 12.18 21.49
CA SER A 232 -47.95 12.19 20.70
C SER A 232 -48.82 13.41 21.02
N SER A 233 -48.94 13.83 22.28
CA SER A 233 -49.69 15.03 22.66
C SER A 233 -49.06 16.33 22.16
N LEU A 234 -47.71 16.41 22.16
CA LEU A 234 -46.97 17.56 21.64
C LEU A 234 -47.11 17.66 20.12
N VAL A 235 -46.92 16.55 19.41
CA VAL A 235 -47.13 16.48 17.96
C VAL A 235 -48.58 16.82 17.62
N GLY A 236 -49.55 16.25 18.34
CA GLY A 236 -50.97 16.56 18.16
C GLY A 236 -51.29 18.03 18.39
N GLY A 237 -50.71 18.66 19.42
CA GLY A 237 -50.87 20.08 19.72
C GLY A 237 -50.28 20.99 18.64
N VAL A 238 -49.10 20.65 18.11
CA VAL A 238 -48.48 21.38 16.99
C VAL A 238 -49.34 21.27 15.73
N VAL A 239 -49.84 20.08 15.40
CA VAL A 239 -50.73 19.88 14.24
C VAL A 239 -52.03 20.67 14.40
N LEU A 240 -52.61 20.70 15.60
CA LEU A 240 -53.81 21.50 15.89
C LEU A 240 -53.56 22.99 15.71
N LEU A 241 -52.46 23.51 16.24
CA LEU A 241 -52.10 24.93 16.10
C LEU A 241 -51.87 25.31 14.65
N VAL A 242 -51.13 24.50 13.89
CA VAL A 242 -50.90 24.73 12.46
C VAL A 242 -52.21 24.68 11.68
N GLY A 243 -53.09 23.72 11.98
CA GLY A 243 -54.39 23.60 11.34
C GLY A 243 -55.33 24.76 11.65
N VAL A 244 -55.33 25.29 12.87
CA VAL A 244 -56.12 26.47 13.26
C VAL A 244 -55.61 27.73 12.56
N ILE A 245 -54.30 27.93 12.50
CA ILE A 245 -53.70 29.08 11.80
C ILE A 245 -54.06 29.03 10.31
N GLN A 246 -53.86 27.88 9.66
CA GLN A 246 -54.23 27.69 8.25
C GLN A 246 -55.73 27.85 8.00
N GLY A 247 -56.58 27.39 8.93
CA GLY A 247 -58.03 27.54 8.83
C GLY A 247 -58.49 29.00 8.95
N ILE A 248 -57.88 29.77 9.84
CA ILE A 248 -58.15 31.21 9.99
C ILE A 248 -57.70 31.96 8.73
N ASP A 249 -56.51 31.66 8.23
CA ASP A 249 -55.97 32.28 7.00
C ASP A 249 -56.83 31.96 5.76
N TYR A 250 -57.45 30.79 5.71
CA TYR A 250 -58.38 30.40 4.63
C TYR A 250 -59.76 31.04 4.79
N ALA A 251 -60.24 31.26 6.01
CA ALA A 251 -61.54 31.89 6.25
C ALA A 251 -61.52 33.42 6.06
N TRP A 252 -60.34 34.04 6.10
CA TRP A 252 -60.15 35.49 5.96
C TRP A 252 -59.69 35.93 4.56
N ASN A 253 -59.37 34.99 3.66
CA ASN A 253 -59.16 35.20 2.22
C ASN A 253 -60.39 34.77 1.41
#